data_AF-A0A7W1REU0-F1
#
_entry.id   AF-A0A7W1REU0-F1
#
_cell.length_a   1.000
_cell.length_b   1.000
_cell.length_c   1.000
_cell.angle_alpha   90.00
_cell.angle_beta   90.00
_cell.angle_gamma   90.00
#
_symmetry.space_group_name_H-M   'P 1'
#
loop_
_entity.id
_entity.type
_entity.pdbx_description
1 polymer ?
#
loop_
_entity_poly.entity_id
_entity_poly.type
_entity_poly.pdbx_seq_one_letter_code
_entity_poly.pdbx_strand_id
1 'polypeptide(L)'
;MPNTERVTPHVRKIYGGTLITNGGYTKKLADDALAAGEADAIAFGVLFLANPDLVERLIQNAPLNNHDMATFYTPGAKGYTDYPTMNFES
;
A
#
# COMPACT_ATOMS: atom_id res chain seq x y z
N MET A 1 11.52 -0.77 6.47
CA MET A 1 12.74 -1.05 7.27
C MET A 1 12.39 -2.13 8.28
N PRO A 2 12.86 -3.37 8.13
CA PRO A 2 12.65 -4.39 9.16
C PRO A 2 13.42 -3.95 10.42
N ASN A 3 12.75 -3.92 11.57
CA ASN A 3 13.25 -3.51 12.90
C ASN A 3 13.19 -2.03 13.31
N THR A 4 12.47 -1.15 12.60
CA THR A 4 12.16 0.18 13.16
C THR A 4 10.74 0.17 13.70
N GLU A 5 10.59 0.49 14.99
CA GLU A 5 9.29 0.74 15.62
C GLU A 5 8.56 1.84 14.83
N ARG A 6 7.27 1.65 14.58
CA ARG A 6 6.48 2.67 13.91
C ARG A 6 6.36 3.89 14.81
N VAL A 7 6.41 5.08 14.21
CA VAL A 7 6.15 6.33 14.96
C VAL A 7 4.67 6.51 15.30
N THR A 8 3.77 5.85 14.55
CA THR A 8 2.31 6.00 14.64
C THR A 8 1.74 5.84 16.06
N PRO A 9 2.12 4.82 16.86
CA PRO A 9 1.62 4.67 18.23
C PRO A 9 1.94 5.88 19.13
N HIS A 10 3.07 6.56 18.90
CA HIS A 10 3.42 7.77 19.65
C HIS A 10 2.59 8.97 19.20
N VAL A 11 2.36 9.12 17.89
CA VAL A 11 1.53 10.19 17.33
C VAL A 11 0.09 10.06 17.83
N ARG A 12 -0.46 8.84 17.84
CA ARG A 12 -1.84 8.57 18.25
C ARG A 12 -2.15 8.95 19.70
N LYS A 13 -1.15 8.91 20.60
CA LYS A 13 -1.31 9.36 22.00
C LYS A 13 -1.62 10.85 22.12
N ILE A 14 -1.27 11.64 21.12
CA ILE A 14 -1.37 13.11 21.14
C ILE A 14 -2.46 13.59 20.17
N TYR A 15 -2.60 12.91 19.03
CA TYR A 15 -3.52 13.30 17.97
C TYR A 15 -4.78 12.42 17.95
N GLY A 16 -5.91 12.99 18.35
CA GLY A 16 -7.22 12.33 18.37
C GLY A 16 -8.06 12.49 17.09
N GLY A 17 -7.53 13.13 16.04
CA GLY A 17 -8.21 13.25 14.76
C GLY A 17 -7.99 12.04 13.86
N THR A 18 -8.53 12.10 12.63
CA THR A 18 -8.30 11.07 11.61
C THR A 18 -6.83 11.03 11.19
N LEU A 19 -6.18 9.89 11.38
CA LEU A 19 -4.77 9.67 11.05
C LEU A 19 -4.65 8.62 9.93
N ILE A 20 -4.14 9.08 8.78
CA ILE A 20 -3.81 8.23 7.65
C ILE A 20 -2.31 8.01 7.65
N THR A 21 -1.85 6.76 7.62
CA THR A 21 -0.41 6.45 7.63
C THR A 21 0.05 5.72 6.38
N ASN A 22 1.34 5.88 6.06
CA ASN A 22 1.99 5.23 4.92
C ASN A 22 3.40 4.79 5.33
N GLY A 23 4.12 4.09 4.44
CA GLY A 23 5.52 3.72 4.65
C GLY A 23 5.79 2.22 4.65
N GLY A 24 5.66 1.58 3.48
CA GLY A 24 6.04 0.18 3.29
C GLY A 24 5.10 -0.84 3.96
N TYR A 25 3.82 -0.48 4.10
CA TYR A 25 2.80 -1.43 4.57
C TYR A 25 2.63 -2.60 3.61
N THR A 26 2.58 -3.80 4.17
CA THR A 26 1.93 -4.97 3.56
C THR A 26 0.48 -5.05 4.04
N LYS A 27 -0.34 -5.93 3.44
CA LYS A 27 -1.71 -6.19 3.92
C LYS A 27 -1.73 -6.49 5.42
N LYS A 28 -0.94 -7.49 5.84
CA LYS A 28 -0.88 -7.91 7.24
C LYS A 28 -0.50 -6.74 8.15
N LEU A 29 0.54 -6.00 7.77
CA LEU A 29 1.04 -4.87 8.52
C LEU A 29 0.02 -3.73 8.64
N ALA A 30 -0.85 -3.56 7.63
CA ALA A 30 -1.94 -2.60 7.61
C ALA A 30 -3.08 -3.06 8.52
N ASP A 31 -3.50 -4.32 8.38
CA ASP A 31 -4.52 -4.94 9.23
C ASP A 31 -4.14 -4.86 10.71
N ASP A 32 -2.88 -5.19 11.05
CA ASP A 32 -2.36 -5.10 12.42
C ASP A 32 -2.44 -3.66 12.97
N ALA A 33 -2.06 -2.65 12.18
CA ALA A 33 -2.08 -1.24 12.60
C ALA A 33 -3.50 -0.69 12.79
N LEU A 34 -4.43 -1.08 11.91
CA LEU A 34 -5.84 -0.70 12.01
C LEU A 34 -6.49 -1.36 13.23
N ALA A 35 -6.23 -2.66 13.46
CA ALA A 35 -6.76 -3.39 14.61
C ALA A 35 -6.24 -2.85 15.94
N ALA A 36 -4.99 -2.37 15.98
CA ALA A 36 -4.39 -1.74 17.15
C ALA A 36 -4.85 -0.28 17.38
N GLY A 37 -5.67 0.29 16.49
CA GLY A 37 -6.10 1.69 16.56
C GLY A 37 -4.96 2.69 16.31
N GLU A 38 -3.84 2.24 15.74
CA GLU A 38 -2.70 3.09 15.45
C GLU A 38 -3.04 4.08 14.34
N ALA A 39 -3.79 3.64 13.32
CA ALA A 39 -4.23 4.46 12.20
C ALA A 39 -5.73 4.26 11.92
N ASP A 40 -6.36 5.23 11.26
CA ASP A 40 -7.75 5.13 10.79
C ASP A 40 -7.81 4.67 9.32
N ALA A 41 -6.75 4.93 8.55
CA ALA A 41 -6.58 4.41 7.20
C ALA A 41 -5.10 4.27 6.84
N ILE A 42 -4.82 3.44 5.84
CA ILE A 42 -3.47 3.19 5.33
C ILE A 42 -3.40 3.59 3.86
N ALA A 43 -2.40 4.41 3.52
CA ALA A 43 -2.10 4.79 2.15
C ALA A 43 -0.97 3.93 1.60
N PHE A 44 -1.19 3.39 0.39
CA PHE A 44 -0.22 2.59 -0.35
C PHE A 44 0.23 3.35 -1.60
N GLY A 45 1.54 3.49 -1.80
CA GLY A 45 2.12 4.12 -2.99
C GLY A 45 2.53 3.08 -4.02
N VAL A 46 3.71 2.47 -3.82
CA VAL A 46 4.31 1.48 -4.75
C VAL A 46 3.37 0.33 -5.10
N LEU A 47 2.61 -0.19 -4.12
CA LEU A 47 1.65 -1.25 -4.41
C LEU A 47 0.53 -0.80 -5.34
N PHE A 48 0.01 0.42 -5.15
CA PHE A 48 -1.07 0.95 -5.99
C PHE A 48 -0.57 1.30 -7.40
N LEU A 49 0.68 1.75 -7.53
CA LEU A 49 1.29 1.99 -8.85
C LEU A 49 1.29 0.71 -9.69
N ALA A 50 1.71 -0.42 -9.12
CA ALA A 50 1.80 -1.69 -9.85
C ALA A 50 0.49 -2.48 -9.90
N ASN A 51 -0.50 -2.16 -9.06
CA ASN A 51 -1.75 -2.90 -8.94
C ASN A 51 -2.92 -1.91 -9.04
N PRO A 52 -3.44 -1.67 -10.26
CA PRO A 52 -4.57 -0.74 -10.44
C PRO A 52 -5.83 -1.18 -9.68
N ASP A 53 -5.97 -2.48 -9.41
CA ASP A 53 -7.03 -3.13 -8.64
C ASP A 53 -6.53 -3.61 -7.25
N LEU A 54 -5.65 -2.83 -6.61
CA LEU A 54 -5.04 -3.21 -5.33
C LEU A 54 -6.10 -3.52 -4.25
N VAL A 55 -7.21 -2.76 -4.20
CA VAL A 55 -8.24 -2.94 -3.18
C VAL A 55 -8.85 -4.34 -3.27
N GLU A 56 -9.26 -4.75 -4.46
CA GLU A 56 -9.82 -6.07 -4.73
C GLU A 56 -8.82 -7.18 -4.42
N ARG A 57 -7.55 -6.98 -4.81
CA ARG A 57 -6.47 -7.93 -4.48
C ARG A 57 -6.30 -8.10 -2.98
N LEU A 58 -6.30 -7.01 -2.22
CA LEU A 58 -6.18 -7.06 -0.76
C LEU A 58 -7.39 -7.74 -0.12
N ILE A 59 -8.61 -7.47 -0.58
CA ILE A 59 -9.84 -8.13 -0.07
C ILE A 59 -9.77 -9.65 -0.31
N GLN A 60 -9.36 -10.06 -1.51
CA GLN A 60 -9.35 -11.48 -1.90
C GLN A 60 -8.07 -12.22 -1.50
N ASN A 61 -7.08 -11.53 -0.91
CA ASN A 61 -5.71 -12.04 -0.71
C ASN A 61 -5.09 -12.59 -2.01
N ALA A 62 -5.36 -11.93 -3.14
CA ALA A 62 -4.84 -12.35 -4.43
C ALA A 62 -3.38 -11.95 -4.62
N PRO A 63 -2.65 -12.60 -5.55
CA PRO A 63 -1.28 -12.23 -5.89
C PRO A 63 -1.19 -10.75 -6.29
N LEU A 64 -0.10 -10.09 -5.90
CA LEU A 64 0.20 -8.71 -6.31
C LEU A 64 1.18 -8.73 -7.49
N ASN A 65 1.00 -7.81 -8.42
CA ASN A 65 1.97 -7.53 -9.46
C ASN A 65 3.29 -7.04 -8.83
N ASN A 66 4.40 -7.45 -9.44
CA ASN A 66 5.71 -6.89 -9.13
C ASN A 66 5.81 -5.49 -9.73
N HIS A 67 6.44 -4.58 -9.01
CA HIS A 67 6.77 -3.24 -9.51
C HIS A 67 8.19 -3.24 -10.10
N ASP A 68 8.42 -2.37 -11.08
CA ASP A 68 9.75 -2.11 -11.63
C ASP A 68 10.15 -0.68 -11.27
N MET A 69 11.11 -0.53 -10.36
CA MET A 69 11.56 0.81 -9.94
C MET A 69 12.26 1.57 -11.07
N ALA A 70 12.77 0.90 -12.10
CA ALA A 70 13.42 1.56 -13.24
C ALA A 70 12.43 2.36 -14.10
N THR A 71 11.13 2.09 -13.99
CA THR A 71 10.08 2.74 -14.78
C THR A 71 9.28 3.81 -14.01
N PHE A 72 9.57 4.04 -12.73
CA PHE A 72 8.77 4.97 -11.90
C PHE A 72 8.77 6.40 -12.41
N TYR A 73 9.89 6.83 -12.99
CA TYR A 73 10.11 8.20 -13.43
C TYR A 73 10.58 8.22 -14.88
N THR A 74 9.88 7.48 -15.75
CA THR A 74 10.14 7.44 -17.19
C THR A 74 8.91 7.92 -17.97
N PRO A 75 9.09 8.57 -19.13
CA PRO A 75 7.95 8.92 -19.97
C PRO A 75 7.33 7.67 -20.63
N GLY A 76 6.02 7.75 -20.91
CA GLY A 76 5.29 6.71 -21.65
C GLY A 76 4.45 5.79 -20.77
N ALA A 77 3.86 4.76 -21.39
CA ALA A 77 2.92 3.86 -20.73
C ALA A 77 3.57 2.79 -19.84
N LYS A 78 4.84 2.45 -20.13
CA LYS A 78 5.54 1.34 -19.49
C LYS A 78 5.76 1.58 -18.00
N GLY A 79 5.26 0.68 -17.17
CA GLY A 79 5.31 0.79 -15.72
C GLY A 79 4.44 1.92 -15.15
N TYR A 80 3.43 2.35 -15.90
CA TYR A 80 2.50 3.41 -15.50
C TYR A 80 1.04 3.00 -15.74
N THR A 81 0.65 2.72 -16.98
CA THR A 81 -0.73 2.35 -17.35
C THR A 81 -0.86 0.93 -17.88
N ASP A 82 0.24 0.19 -18.02
CA ASP A 82 0.30 -1.15 -18.59
C ASP A 82 0.34 -2.29 -17.55
N TYR A 83 0.20 -1.96 -16.27
CA TYR A 83 0.02 -2.97 -15.23
C TYR A 83 -1.34 -3.66 -15.36
N PRO A 84 -1.41 -5.01 -15.42
CA PRO A 84 -2.66 -5.73 -15.59
C PRO A 84 -3.50 -5.77 -14.31
N THR A 85 -4.82 -5.76 -14.47
CA THR A 85 -5.76 -6.15 -13.39
C THR A 85 -5.80 -7.68 -13.27
N MET A 86 -6.32 -8.22 -12.16
CA MET A 86 -6.45 -9.66 -11.94
C MET A 86 -7.31 -10.35 -12.99
N ASN A 87 -8.31 -9.63 -13.51
CA ASN A 87 -9.28 -10.14 -14.48
C ASN A 87 -8.91 -9.77 -15.92
N PHE A 88 -7.70 -9.26 -16.17
CA PHE A 88 -7.25 -8.96 -17.51
C PHE A 88 -6.98 -10.29 -18.24
N GLU A 89 -7.90 -10.69 -19.11
CA GLU A 89 -7.67 -11.80 -20.04
C GLU A 89 -6.87 -11.29 -21.24
N SER A 90 -5.89 -12.10 -21.67
CA SER A 90 -5.02 -11.80 -22.81
C SER A 90 -5.61 -12.26 -24.13
#